data_AF-A0A2X3B2Z8-F1
#
_entry.id   AF-A0A2X3B2Z8-F1
#
_cell.length_a   1.000
_cell.length_b   1.000
_cell.length_c   1.000
_cell.angle_alpha   90.00
_cell.angle_beta   90.00
_cell.angle_gamma   90.00
#
_symmetry.space_group_name_H-M   'P 1'
#
loop_
_entity.id
_entity.type
_entity.pdbx_description
1 polymer ?
#
loop_
_entity_poly.entity_id
_entity_poly.type
_entity_poly.pdbx_seq_one_letter_code
_entity_poly.pdbx_strand_id
1 'polypeptide(L)'
;MRLCCLAIFLFTLGILHAKQPLKAPNQTLNQIDEAFITPQEYGQNLYIYPRSIGCIKCHGKYGEEVLLTSYTHKNKKKNIIVPRINNLDFATFKNVLSKDKGIMPKYNLTDEEINAIYLYISSKNKTPRE
;
A
#
# COMPACT_ATOMS: atom_id res chain seq x y z
N MET A 1 -32.99 40.98 -48.06
CA MET A 1 -34.20 41.83 -47.88
C MET A 1 -35.32 40.99 -47.31
N ARG A 2 -35.83 41.40 -46.15
CA ARG A 2 -37.17 41.19 -45.57
C ARG A 2 -37.70 39.75 -45.44
N LEU A 3 -37.84 39.20 -44.23
CA LEU A 3 -38.84 39.46 -43.17
C LEU A 3 -40.18 38.70 -43.36
N CYS A 4 -40.58 38.05 -42.26
CA CYS A 4 -41.94 37.75 -41.81
C CYS A 4 -42.62 36.42 -42.19
N CYS A 5 -42.76 35.61 -41.13
CA CYS A 5 -44.02 35.05 -40.63
C CYS A 5 -44.88 34.21 -41.59
N LEU A 6 -45.12 32.95 -41.24
CA LEU A 6 -46.33 32.61 -40.49
C LEU A 6 -46.21 31.20 -39.93
N ALA A 7 -46.56 31.06 -38.65
CA ALA A 7 -46.78 29.79 -37.99
C ALA A 7 -48.06 29.15 -38.55
N ILE A 8 -47.99 27.87 -38.93
CA ILE A 8 -49.16 27.02 -39.00
C ILE A 8 -48.81 25.72 -38.27
N PHE A 9 -49.27 25.68 -37.03
CA PHE A 9 -49.46 24.47 -36.23
C PHE A 9 -50.28 23.46 -37.05
N LEU A 10 -49.66 22.37 -37.50
CA LEU A 10 -50.38 21.16 -37.87
C LEU A 10 -49.76 19.98 -37.15
N PHE A 11 -50.43 19.64 -36.06
CA PHE A 11 -50.40 18.40 -35.31
C PHE A 11 -50.39 17.20 -36.28
N THR A 12 -49.21 16.61 -36.50
CA THR A 12 -49.11 15.24 -37.01
C THR A 12 -48.64 14.35 -35.87
N LEU A 13 -49.64 13.67 -35.29
CA LEU A 13 -49.59 12.35 -34.68
C LEU A 13 -48.29 11.98 -33.94
N GLY A 14 -48.38 12.07 -32.62
CA GLY A 14 -47.96 11.03 -31.68
C GLY A 14 -46.74 10.19 -32.05
N ILE A 15 -45.54 10.71 -31.77
CA ILE A 15 -44.48 9.83 -31.31
C ILE A 15 -44.63 9.75 -29.80
N LEU A 16 -45.35 8.71 -29.37
CA LEU A 16 -45.27 8.15 -28.04
C LEU A 16 -43.77 8.01 -27.74
N HIS A 17 -43.22 8.90 -26.90
CA HIS A 17 -41.97 8.60 -26.25
C HIS A 17 -42.27 7.42 -25.33
N ALA A 18 -42.07 6.21 -25.85
CA ALA A 18 -41.88 5.05 -25.02
C ALA A 18 -40.70 5.43 -24.11
N LYS A 19 -41.01 5.81 -22.86
CA LYS A 19 -40.05 5.64 -21.79
C LYS A 19 -39.77 4.15 -21.79
N GLN A 20 -38.72 3.75 -22.48
CA GLN A 20 -38.10 2.47 -22.22
C GLN A 20 -37.92 2.45 -20.69
N PRO A 21 -38.46 1.45 -19.98
CA PRO A 21 -38.06 1.31 -18.59
C PRO A 21 -36.53 1.27 -18.62
N LEU A 22 -35.88 2.09 -17.81
CA LEU A 22 -34.48 1.89 -17.49
C LEU A 22 -34.40 0.46 -16.97
N LYS A 23 -34.04 -0.46 -17.87
CA LYS A 23 -33.78 -1.84 -17.52
C LYS A 23 -32.56 -1.72 -16.64
N ALA A 24 -32.78 -1.87 -15.33
CA ALA A 24 -31.71 -1.99 -14.37
C ALA A 24 -30.68 -2.95 -14.97
N PRO A 25 -29.39 -2.59 -15.02
CA PRO A 25 -28.38 -3.51 -15.50
C PRO A 25 -28.55 -4.79 -14.69
N ASN A 26 -28.79 -5.88 -15.42
CA ASN A 26 -28.88 -7.20 -14.87
C ASN A 26 -27.65 -7.41 -13.99
N GLN A 27 -27.88 -7.56 -12.69
CA GLN A 27 -26.87 -8.01 -11.75
C GLN A 27 -26.59 -9.48 -12.07
N THR A 28 -25.84 -9.74 -13.14
CA THR A 28 -24.94 -10.88 -13.16
C THR A 28 -23.88 -10.58 -12.13
N LEU A 29 -24.12 -11.05 -10.91
CA LEU A 29 -23.15 -11.20 -9.84
C LEU A 29 -22.09 -12.21 -10.30
N ASN A 30 -21.28 -11.82 -11.28
CA ASN A 30 -20.00 -12.45 -11.54
C ASN A 30 -19.07 -11.94 -10.44
N GLN A 31 -19.18 -12.62 -9.30
CA GLN A 31 -18.26 -12.71 -8.18
C GLN A 31 -17.01 -11.84 -8.34
N ILE A 32 -17.13 -10.56 -7.96
CA ILE A 32 -15.98 -9.84 -7.44
C ILE A 32 -15.82 -10.40 -6.03
N ASP A 33 -15.08 -11.50 -5.91
CA ASP A 33 -14.35 -11.70 -4.67
C ASP A 33 -13.47 -10.45 -4.59
N GLU A 34 -13.90 -9.47 -3.82
CA GLU A 34 -13.01 -8.46 -3.27
C GLU A 34 -11.95 -9.26 -2.51
N ALA A 35 -10.92 -9.70 -3.22
CA ALA A 35 -9.92 -10.62 -2.72
C ALA A 35 -9.18 -9.86 -1.63
N PHE A 36 -9.64 -10.02 -0.40
CA PHE A 36 -9.09 -9.35 0.75
C PHE A 36 -7.64 -9.77 0.85
N ILE A 37 -6.72 -8.80 0.77
CA ILE A 37 -5.29 -9.08 0.93
C ILE A 37 -5.07 -9.74 2.29
N THR A 38 -4.27 -10.79 2.32
CA THR A 38 -3.94 -11.46 3.58
C THR A 38 -3.14 -10.52 4.50
N PRO A 39 -3.16 -10.69 5.83
CA PRO A 39 -2.31 -9.90 6.73
C PRO A 39 -0.82 -9.97 6.37
N GLN A 40 -0.37 -11.10 5.84
CA GLN A 40 1.00 -11.29 5.34
C GLN A 40 1.29 -10.44 4.10
N GLU A 41 0.37 -10.38 3.12
CA GLU A 41 0.51 -9.53 1.93
C GLU A 41 0.40 -8.05 2.27
N TYR A 42 -0.48 -7.69 3.19
CA TYR A 42 -0.58 -6.33 3.71
C TYR A 42 0.72 -5.91 4.40
N GLY A 43 1.25 -6.77 5.27
CA GLY A 43 2.54 -6.57 5.93
C GLY A 43 3.72 -6.46 4.96
N GLN A 44 3.73 -7.29 3.91
CA GLN A 44 4.73 -7.20 2.83
C GLN A 44 4.67 -5.84 2.14
N ASN A 45 3.47 -5.39 1.77
CA ASN A 45 3.30 -4.11 1.09
C ASN A 45 3.74 -2.95 1.99
N LEU A 46 3.39 -2.96 3.28
CA LEU A 46 3.84 -1.96 4.24
C LEU A 46 5.35 -1.99 4.46
N TYR A 47 5.99 -3.16 4.45
CA TYR A 47 7.44 -3.29 4.57
C TYR A 47 8.19 -2.62 3.40
N ILE A 48 7.61 -2.71 2.19
CA ILE A 48 8.20 -2.15 0.97
C ILE A 48 7.82 -0.66 0.81
N TYR A 49 6.55 -0.32 1.08
CA TYR A 49 5.93 0.98 0.80
C TYR A 49 5.10 1.50 1.99
N PRO A 50 5.72 1.82 3.14
CA PRO A 50 5.03 2.52 4.22
C PRO A 50 4.77 3.97 3.78
N ARG A 51 4.05 4.74 4.60
CA ARG A 51 3.85 6.19 4.38
C ARG A 51 5.15 7.04 4.45
N SER A 52 6.30 6.39 4.60
CA SER A 52 7.64 6.99 4.75
C SER A 52 8.66 6.16 3.95
N ILE A 53 9.95 6.21 4.29
CA ILE A 53 10.94 5.35 3.64
C ILE A 53 10.68 3.86 3.96
N GLY A 54 10.67 3.03 2.93
CA GLY A 54 10.47 1.59 3.04
C GLY A 54 11.52 0.90 3.90
N CYS A 55 11.08 0.03 4.80
CA CYS A 55 11.95 -0.78 5.65
C CYS A 55 12.97 -1.57 4.81
N ILE A 56 12.52 -2.08 3.65
CA ILE A 56 13.36 -2.78 2.66
C ILE A 56 14.59 -2.00 2.21
N LYS A 57 14.55 -0.66 2.23
CA LYS A 57 15.67 0.18 1.78
C LYS A 57 16.88 0.13 2.73
N CYS A 58 16.66 -0.28 3.98
CA CYS A 58 17.72 -0.38 4.99
C CYS A 58 17.92 -1.80 5.50
N HIS A 59 16.84 -2.58 5.68
CA HIS A 59 16.87 -3.92 6.27
C HIS A 59 16.86 -5.06 5.23
N GLY A 60 17.05 -4.75 3.95
CA GLY A 60 17.12 -5.77 2.91
C GLY A 60 15.78 -6.47 2.65
N LYS A 61 15.78 -7.54 1.85
CA LYS A 61 14.53 -8.17 1.38
C LYS A 61 13.84 -8.99 2.47
N TYR A 62 14.62 -9.57 3.37
CA TYR A 62 14.17 -10.52 4.38
C TYR A 62 14.40 -10.02 5.81
N GLY A 63 14.76 -8.74 6.00
CA GLY A 63 15.06 -8.20 7.32
C GLY A 63 16.43 -8.60 7.83
N GLU A 64 17.37 -8.89 6.93
CA GLU A 64 18.76 -9.25 7.22
C GLU A 64 19.61 -8.07 7.70
N GLU A 65 20.80 -8.38 8.21
CA GLU A 65 21.81 -7.35 8.46
C GLU A 65 22.39 -6.87 7.12
N VAL A 66 22.51 -5.55 6.96
CA VAL A 66 22.98 -4.92 5.72
C VAL A 66 24.07 -3.89 6.03
N LEU A 67 25.19 -3.94 5.32
CA LEU A 67 26.12 -2.81 5.24
C LEU A 67 25.48 -1.73 4.37
N LEU A 68 24.89 -0.72 5.00
CA LEU A 68 24.18 0.34 4.28
C LEU A 68 25.15 1.25 3.52
N THR A 69 26.24 1.64 4.16
CA THR A 69 27.27 2.46 3.52
C THR A 69 28.59 2.42 4.28
N SER A 70 29.65 2.84 3.60
CA SER A 70 30.97 3.10 4.18
C SER A 70 31.40 4.52 3.84
N TYR A 71 31.93 5.25 4.80
CA TYR A 71 32.44 6.61 4.60
C TYR A 71 33.72 6.84 5.40
N THR A 72 34.51 7.84 5.01
CA THR A 72 35.72 8.24 5.72
C THR A 72 35.47 9.54 6.47
N HIS A 73 35.81 9.56 7.76
CA HIS A 73 35.75 10.77 8.57
C HIS A 73 37.00 10.87 9.43
N LYS A 74 37.74 11.98 9.29
CA LYS A 74 39.03 12.20 9.97
C LYS A 74 40.04 11.08 9.70
N ASN A 75 40.22 10.73 8.43
CA ASN A 75 41.11 9.65 7.95
C ASN A 75 40.82 8.25 8.54
N LYS A 76 39.62 8.03 9.13
CA LYS A 76 39.17 6.74 9.61
C LYS A 76 37.97 6.27 8.82
N LYS A 77 38.04 5.05 8.28
CA LYS A 77 36.90 4.39 7.63
C LYS A 77 35.86 4.04 8.68
N LYS A 78 34.60 4.35 8.37
CA LYS A 78 33.42 4.05 9.19
C LYS A 78 32.40 3.33 8.34
N ASN A 79 31.75 2.34 8.94
CA ASN A 79 30.70 1.56 8.31
C ASN A 79 29.39 1.83 9.04
N ILE A 80 28.29 1.97 8.30
CA ILE A 80 26.94 1.97 8.87
C ILE A 80 26.35 0.61 8.58
N ILE A 81 26.20 -0.19 9.63
CA ILE A 81 25.59 -1.51 9.57
C ILE A 81 24.18 -1.41 10.14
N VAL A 82 23.20 -1.82 9.35
CA VAL A 82 21.79 -1.88 9.74
C VAL A 82 21.51 -3.29 10.26
N PRO A 83 20.97 -3.45 11.48
CA PRO A 83 20.85 -4.75 12.10
C PRO A 83 19.73 -5.60 11.47
N ARG A 84 19.87 -6.91 11.64
CA ARG A 84 18.81 -7.89 11.38
C ARG A 84 17.57 -7.62 12.26
N ILE A 85 16.39 -7.73 11.67
CA ILE A 85 15.10 -7.50 12.35
C ILE A 85 14.12 -8.67 12.25
N ASN A 86 14.37 -9.66 11.40
CA ASN A 86 13.49 -10.83 11.24
C ASN A 86 13.55 -11.83 12.40
N ASN A 87 14.43 -11.61 13.39
CA ASN A 87 14.61 -12.46 14.57
C ASN A 87 14.22 -11.76 15.89
N LEU A 88 13.62 -10.57 15.82
CA LEU A 88 13.17 -9.84 17.00
C LEU A 88 11.84 -10.41 17.51
N ASP A 89 11.63 -10.36 18.83
CA ASP A 89 10.29 -10.51 19.40
C ASP A 89 9.42 -9.26 19.08
N PHE A 90 8.10 -9.43 19.15
CA PHE A 90 7.17 -8.38 18.78
C PHE A 90 7.30 -7.11 19.64
N ALA A 91 7.55 -7.24 20.95
CA ALA A 91 7.64 -6.08 21.84
C ALA A 91 8.87 -5.24 21.50
N THR A 92 10.01 -5.89 21.25
CA THR A 92 11.23 -5.23 20.77
C THR A 92 11.00 -4.57 19.41
N PHE A 93 10.37 -5.28 18.47
CA PHE A 93 10.07 -4.77 17.12
C PHE A 93 9.19 -3.50 17.16
N LYS A 94 8.11 -3.52 17.94
CA LYS A 94 7.22 -2.37 18.13
C LYS A 94 7.94 -1.17 18.77
N ASN A 95 8.75 -1.44 19.79
CA ASN A 95 9.49 -0.41 20.53
C ASN A 95 10.57 0.28 19.70
N VAL A 96 11.15 -0.36 18.67
CA VAL A 96 12.11 0.31 17.79
C VAL A 96 11.43 1.20 16.75
N LEU A 97 10.25 0.81 16.24
CA LEU A 97 9.49 1.61 15.28
C LEU A 97 8.95 2.94 15.86
N SER A 98 8.77 3.00 17.18
CA SER A 98 8.31 4.20 17.87
C SER A 98 9.41 5.23 18.16
N LYS A 99 10.68 4.87 17.93
CA LYS A 99 11.86 5.67 18.27
C LYS A 99 12.53 6.24 17.02
N ASP A 100 13.03 7.46 17.13
CA ASP A 100 14.02 8.03 16.24
C ASP A 100 15.42 7.62 16.71
N LYS A 101 16.04 6.64 16.04
CA LYS A 101 17.38 6.17 16.39
C LYS A 101 18.33 6.25 15.20
N GLY A 102 19.26 7.20 15.26
CA GLY A 102 20.29 7.38 14.25
C GLY A 102 19.68 7.72 12.89
N ILE A 103 19.80 6.79 11.94
CA ILE A 103 19.26 6.94 10.58
C ILE A 103 17.83 6.41 10.42
N MET A 104 17.34 5.62 11.38
CA MET A 104 16.02 5.00 11.30
C MET A 104 14.95 6.05 11.58
N PRO A 105 13.99 6.27 10.66
CA PRO A 105 12.93 7.23 10.87
C PRO A 105 11.94 6.73 11.92
N LYS A 106 11.25 7.67 12.56
CA LYS A 106 10.04 7.36 13.31
C LYS A 106 8.88 7.13 12.34
N TYR A 107 8.14 6.04 12.52
CA TYR A 107 6.98 5.74 11.70
C TYR A 107 5.68 6.17 12.39
N ASN A 108 4.71 6.64 11.59
CA ASN A 108 3.33 6.88 12.04
C ASN A 108 2.44 5.72 11.54
N LEU A 109 2.54 4.59 12.23
CA LEU A 109 1.81 3.36 11.92
C LEU A 109 0.88 3.00 13.08
N THR A 110 -0.26 2.39 12.77
CA THR A 110 -1.14 1.81 13.79
C THR A 110 -0.55 0.52 14.34
N ASP A 111 -1.05 0.06 15.49
CA ASP A 111 -0.64 -1.22 16.07
C ASP A 111 -0.94 -2.41 15.14
N GLU A 112 -2.01 -2.33 14.38
CA GLU A 112 -2.40 -3.33 13.37
C GLU A 112 -1.41 -3.36 12.20
N GLU A 113 -0.99 -2.19 11.71
CA GLU A 113 0.02 -2.07 10.66
C GLU A 113 1.38 -2.60 11.13
N ILE A 114 1.77 -2.28 12.37
CA ILE A 114 3.00 -2.79 12.99
C ILE A 114 2.93 -4.32 13.09
N ASN A 115 1.79 -4.87 13.53
CA ASN A 115 1.59 -6.31 13.61
C ASN A 115 1.64 -6.98 12.23
N ALA A 116 1.03 -6.37 11.20
CA ALA A 116 1.09 -6.91 9.83
C ALA A 116 2.54 -6.99 9.31
N ILE A 117 3.33 -5.91 9.48
CA ILE A 117 4.75 -5.91 9.10
C ILE A 117 5.51 -6.98 9.90
N TYR A 118 5.24 -7.10 11.20
CA TYR A 118 5.87 -8.10 12.05
C TYR A 118 5.57 -9.54 11.58
N LEU A 119 4.32 -9.86 11.26
CA LEU A 119 3.91 -11.15 10.72
C LEU A 119 4.65 -11.46 9.41
N TYR A 120 4.76 -10.48 8.52
CA TYR A 120 5.55 -10.64 7.30
C TYR A 120 7.02 -10.91 7.60
N ILE A 121 7.69 -10.06 8.39
CA ILE A 121 9.16 -10.12 8.54
C ILE A 121 9.62 -11.32 9.36
N SER A 122 8.89 -11.68 10.42
CA SER A 122 9.17 -12.86 11.26
C SER A 122 9.05 -14.16 10.47
N SER A 123 8.12 -14.25 9.51
CA SER A 123 8.01 -15.39 8.59
C SER A 123 9.24 -15.58 7.69
N LYS A 124 10.11 -14.57 7.58
CA LYS A 124 11.34 -14.63 6.79
C LYS A 124 12.54 -15.10 7.60
N ASN A 125 12.38 -15.33 8.90
CA ASN A 125 13.44 -15.87 9.73
C ASN A 125 13.80 -17.28 9.25
N LYS A 126 14.93 -17.40 8.57
CA LYS A 126 15.58 -18.69 8.35
C LYS A 126 16.50 -18.90 9.54
N THR A 127 16.06 -19.69 10.52
CA THR A 127 17.04 -20.47 11.29
C THR A 127 17.94 -21.18 10.28
N PRO A 128 19.26 -21.30 10.50
CA PRO A 128 20.05 -22.26 9.74
C PRO A 128 19.28 -23.58 9.78
N ARG A 129 18.86 -24.08 8.62
CA ARG A 129 18.44 -25.47 8.53
C ARG A 129 19.71 -26.25 8.81
N GLU A 130 19.79 -26.80 10.02
CA GLU A 130 20.81 -27.78 10.42
C GLU A 130 20.86 -28.93 9.41
#